data_AF-A0A959LME4-F1
#
_entry.id   AF-A0A959LME4-F1
#
_cell.length_a   1.000
_cell.length_b   1.000
_cell.length_c   1.000
_cell.angle_alpha   90.00
_cell.angle_beta   90.00
_cell.angle_gamma   90.00
#
_symmetry.space_group_name_H-M   'P 1'
#
loop_
_entity.id
_entity.type
_entity.pdbx_description
1 polymer ?
#
loop_
_entity_poly.entity_id
_entity_poly.type
_entity_poly.pdbx_seq_one_letter_code
_entity_poly.pdbx_strand_id
1 'polypeptide(L)'
;MEREQDILNELKDLNSTLASYPKGMPYQVPAGYFDGLAADIYHLASAGVELTKEIPFNVPVGYFDTLPQQTLNAAKKADAAASTATTPRKSIWLNVRWAAAAMLILSISIGSYRMLNPQTISIQQQLNEIPDEAIMAYVQDHIDEFDTEYIINNLDGNTTLQTQAGNLKDETIEDYLENSGWQ
;
A
#
# COMPACT_ATOMS: atom_id res chain seq x y z
N MET A 1 15.16 -20.77 6.46
CA MET A 1 15.43 -19.54 7.24
C MET A 1 14.14 -18.82 7.63
N GLU A 2 13.16 -18.70 6.74
CA GLU A 2 11.86 -18.04 7.03
C GLU A 2 11.12 -18.63 8.25
N ARG A 3 10.91 -19.95 8.29
CA ARG A 3 10.27 -20.63 9.44
C ARG A 3 10.93 -20.34 10.80
N GLU A 4 12.24 -20.15 10.83
CA GLU A 4 12.92 -19.85 12.10
C GLU A 4 12.70 -18.41 12.55
N GLN A 5 12.58 -17.48 11.60
CA GLN A 5 12.27 -16.10 11.91
C GLN A 5 10.81 -15.97 12.36
N ASP A 6 9.90 -16.72 11.74
CA ASP A 6 8.49 -16.77 12.14
C ASP A 6 8.33 -17.26 13.59
N ILE A 7 8.99 -18.37 13.95
CA ILE A 7 8.96 -18.90 15.33
C ILE A 7 9.54 -17.88 16.33
N LEU A 8 10.62 -17.18 15.97
CA LEU A 8 11.21 -16.16 16.86
C LEU A 8 10.30 -14.95 17.04
N ASN A 9 9.58 -14.55 15.99
CA ASN A 9 8.62 -13.45 16.06
C ASN A 9 7.40 -13.85 16.90
N GLU A 10 6.87 -15.06 16.71
CA GLU A 10 5.78 -15.60 17.52
C GLU A 10 6.15 -15.68 19.01
N LEU A 11 7.35 -16.19 19.34
CA LEU A 11 7.83 -16.25 20.73
C LEU A 11 7.99 -14.87 21.37
N LYS A 12 8.41 -13.85 20.59
CA LYS A 12 8.48 -12.46 21.07
C LYS A 12 7.10 -11.88 21.32
N ASP A 13 6.16 -12.12 20.41
CA ASP A 13 4.77 -11.66 20.52
C ASP A 13 4.07 -12.28 21.74
N LEU A 14 4.44 -13.52 22.10
CA LEU A 14 3.98 -14.22 23.30
C LEU A 14 4.72 -13.78 24.59
N ASN A 15 5.64 -12.81 24.53
CA ASN A 15 6.52 -12.41 25.64
C ASN A 15 7.26 -13.60 26.27
N SER A 16 7.59 -14.61 25.47
CA SER A 16 8.26 -15.82 25.94
C SER A 16 9.73 -15.57 26.22
N THR A 17 10.21 -16.03 27.38
CA THR A 17 11.64 -15.96 27.75
C THR A 17 12.51 -16.81 26.82
N LEU A 18 11.93 -17.79 26.12
CA LEU A 18 12.62 -18.63 25.15
C LEU A 18 13.12 -17.83 23.93
N ALA A 19 12.49 -16.69 23.59
CA ALA A 19 12.93 -15.85 22.47
C ALA A 19 14.36 -15.30 22.65
N SER A 20 14.84 -15.23 23.89
CA SER A 20 16.19 -14.75 24.22
C SER A 20 17.19 -15.89 24.50
N TYR A 21 16.75 -17.14 24.52
CA TYR A 21 17.62 -18.26 24.85
C TYR A 21 18.41 -18.74 23.62
N PRO A 22 19.71 -19.04 23.74
CA PRO A 22 20.49 -19.56 22.61
C PRO A 22 19.95 -20.92 22.17
N LYS A 23 19.86 -21.15 20.84
CA LYS A 23 19.41 -22.43 20.24
C LYS A 23 20.44 -23.58 20.38
N GLY A 24 21.36 -23.49 21.34
CA GLY A 24 22.40 -24.48 21.58
C GLY A 24 21.98 -25.50 22.63
N MET A 25 22.62 -26.67 22.63
CA MET A 25 22.49 -27.64 23.72
C MET A 25 23.08 -27.02 25.00
N PRO A 26 22.28 -26.79 26.06
CA PRO A 26 22.78 -26.16 27.29
C PRO A 26 23.66 -27.10 28.12
N TYR A 27 23.66 -28.40 27.78
CA TYR A 27 24.43 -29.43 28.46
C TYR A 27 25.57 -29.89 27.55
N GLN A 28 26.79 -29.79 28.06
CA GLN A 28 27.98 -30.39 27.47
C GLN A 28 28.69 -31.20 28.54
N VAL A 29 29.19 -32.36 28.15
CA VAL A 29 30.06 -33.16 29.01
C VAL A 29 31.51 -32.71 28.85
N PRO A 30 32.34 -32.83 29.90
CA PRO A 30 33.79 -32.60 29.78
C PRO A 30 34.43 -33.48 28.71
N ALA A 31 35.51 -33.00 28.10
CA ALA A 31 36.30 -33.81 27.18
C ALA A 31 36.80 -35.08 27.87
N GLY A 32 36.63 -36.24 27.21
CA GLY A 32 37.02 -37.55 27.74
C GLY A 32 36.08 -38.14 28.80
N TYR A 33 34.92 -37.54 29.07
CA TYR A 33 33.93 -38.08 30.02
C TYR A 33 33.59 -39.56 29.77
N PHE A 34 33.44 -39.93 28.50
CA PHE A 34 33.06 -41.29 28.11
C PHE A 34 34.23 -42.29 28.10
N ASP A 35 35.48 -41.84 28.19
CA ASP A 35 36.66 -42.71 28.10
C ASP A 35 36.81 -43.61 29.34
N GLY A 36 36.43 -43.09 30.52
CA GLY A 36 36.45 -43.82 31.80
C GLY A 36 35.09 -44.38 32.25
N LEU A 37 34.00 -43.91 31.65
CA LEU A 37 32.64 -44.17 32.14
C LEU A 37 32.32 -45.66 32.28
N ALA A 38 32.74 -46.49 31.32
CA ALA A 38 32.45 -47.93 31.34
C ALA A 38 33.16 -48.63 32.52
N ALA A 39 34.40 -48.25 32.81
CA ALA A 39 35.16 -48.77 33.94
C ALA A 39 34.57 -48.29 35.26
N ASP A 40 34.18 -47.01 35.34
CA ASP A 40 33.56 -46.42 36.52
C ASP A 40 32.22 -47.09 36.86
N ILE A 41 31.35 -47.31 35.85
CA ILE A 41 30.07 -48.02 36.04
C ILE A 41 30.32 -49.46 36.49
N TYR A 42 31.28 -50.16 35.89
CA TYR A 42 31.63 -51.53 36.28
C TYR A 42 32.15 -51.60 37.72
N HIS A 43 33.01 -50.65 38.11
CA HIS A 43 33.49 -50.52 39.49
C HIS A 43 32.33 -50.24 40.46
N LEU A 44 31.41 -49.34 40.12
CA LEU A 44 30.24 -49.05 40.95
C LEU A 44 29.32 -50.27 41.13
N ALA A 45 29.07 -50.99 40.04
CA ALA A 45 28.21 -52.17 40.02
C ALA A 45 28.82 -53.36 40.77
N SER A 46 30.14 -53.55 40.67
CA SER A 46 30.88 -54.64 41.34
C SER A 46 31.22 -54.33 42.79
N ALA A 47 31.37 -53.05 43.17
CA ALA A 47 31.63 -52.62 44.54
C ALA A 47 30.42 -52.82 45.49
N GLY A 48 29.29 -53.31 44.98
CA GLY A 48 28.11 -53.61 45.80
C GLY A 48 27.61 -52.38 46.55
N VAL A 49 27.73 -51.19 45.94
CA VAL A 49 27.22 -49.94 46.51
C VAL A 49 25.73 -50.13 46.75
N GLU A 50 25.34 -50.26 48.01
CA GLU A 50 23.96 -50.17 48.43
C GLU A 50 23.49 -48.77 48.00
N LEU A 51 22.69 -48.71 46.94
CA LEU A 51 21.95 -47.52 46.58
C LEU A 51 20.99 -47.27 47.74
N THR A 52 21.44 -46.49 48.71
CA THR A 52 20.59 -46.02 49.79
C THR A 52 19.39 -45.36 49.12
N LYS A 53 18.18 -45.82 49.43
CA LYS A 53 16.92 -45.21 48.95
C LYS A 53 16.69 -43.84 49.63
N GLU A 54 17.76 -43.17 50.00
CA GLU A 54 17.76 -41.80 50.46
C GLU A 54 17.66 -40.92 49.22
N ILE A 55 16.53 -40.25 49.12
CA ILE A 55 16.25 -39.32 48.04
C ILE A 55 17.07 -38.07 48.37
N PRO A 56 18.15 -37.74 47.62
CA PRO A 56 19.05 -36.65 47.98
C PRO A 56 18.39 -35.27 47.86
N PHE A 57 17.21 -35.22 47.23
CA PHE A 57 16.42 -34.02 47.07
C PHE A 57 15.27 -34.05 48.08
N ASN A 58 15.34 -33.17 49.07
CA ASN A 58 14.24 -32.90 49.97
C ASN A 58 13.66 -31.52 49.65
N VAL A 59 12.33 -31.40 49.67
CA VAL A 59 11.67 -30.11 49.52
C VAL A 59 11.55 -29.43 50.88
N PRO A 60 11.56 -28.08 50.93
CA PRO A 60 11.27 -27.36 52.16
C PRO A 60 9.90 -27.74 52.73
N VAL A 61 9.79 -27.78 54.06
CA VAL A 61 8.51 -27.97 54.76
C VAL A 61 7.53 -26.90 54.30
N GLY A 62 6.32 -27.30 53.91
CA GLY A 62 5.27 -26.38 53.44
C GLY A 62 5.37 -25.93 51.98
N TYR A 63 6.32 -26.45 51.20
CA TYR A 63 6.46 -26.13 49.78
C TYR A 63 5.16 -26.38 49.01
N PHE A 64 4.59 -27.58 49.15
CA PHE A 64 3.36 -27.96 48.44
C PHE A 64 2.09 -27.34 49.03
N ASP A 65 2.13 -26.83 50.26
CA ASP A 65 0.98 -26.15 50.88
C ASP A 65 0.76 -24.76 50.27
N THR A 66 1.86 -24.07 49.93
CA THR A 66 1.80 -22.71 49.38
C THR A 66 1.81 -22.68 47.84
N LEU A 67 2.29 -23.75 47.20
CA LEU A 67 2.42 -23.84 45.74
C LEU A 67 1.11 -23.64 44.96
N PRO A 68 -0.05 -24.20 45.35
CA PRO A 68 -1.31 -23.96 44.64
C PRO A 68 -1.71 -22.47 44.65
N GLN A 69 -1.50 -21.80 45.78
CA GLN A 69 -1.84 -20.38 45.91
C GLN A 69 -0.84 -19.50 45.15
N GLN A 70 0.46 -19.86 45.17
CA GLN A 70 1.49 -19.16 44.42
C GLN A 70 1.28 -19.26 42.91
N THR A 71 0.99 -20.45 42.39
CA THR A 71 0.74 -20.69 40.96
C THR A 71 -0.52 -19.96 40.47
N LEU A 72 -1.61 -20.01 41.25
CA LEU A 72 -2.84 -19.29 40.93
C LEU A 72 -2.65 -17.77 40.96
N ASN A 73 -1.89 -17.25 41.93
CA ASN A 73 -1.56 -15.83 41.99
C ASN A 73 -0.64 -15.40 40.83
N ALA A 74 0.30 -16.26 40.42
CA ALA A 74 1.17 -16.00 39.26
C ALA A 74 0.36 -15.99 37.96
N ALA A 75 -0.56 -16.93 37.77
CA ALA A 75 -1.47 -16.96 36.62
C ALA A 75 -2.33 -15.68 36.55
N LYS A 76 -2.98 -15.29 37.66
CA LYS A 76 -3.75 -14.04 37.73
C LYS A 76 -2.91 -12.80 37.42
N LYS A 77 -1.65 -12.75 37.87
CA LYS A 77 -0.74 -11.64 37.57
C LYS A 77 -0.35 -11.63 36.09
N ALA A 78 -0.13 -12.79 35.47
CA ALA A 78 0.14 -12.90 34.04
C ALA A 78 -1.08 -12.46 33.20
N ASP A 79 -2.29 -12.86 33.57
CA ASP A 79 -3.54 -12.43 32.92
C ASP A 79 -3.78 -10.93 33.10
N ALA A 80 -3.49 -10.38 34.28
CA ALA A 80 -3.57 -8.95 34.56
C ALA A 80 -2.53 -8.15 33.76
N ALA A 81 -1.30 -8.64 33.62
CA ALA A 81 -0.25 -8.02 32.81
C ALA A 81 -0.56 -8.08 31.31
N ALA A 82 -1.15 -9.18 30.83
CA ALA A 82 -1.65 -9.31 29.46
C ALA A 82 -2.81 -8.34 29.16
N SER A 83 -3.58 -7.96 30.18
CA SER A 83 -4.68 -6.97 30.07
C SER A 83 -4.25 -5.52 30.34
N THR A 84 -3.07 -5.27 30.92
CA THR A 84 -2.49 -3.91 31.06
C THR A 84 -1.52 -3.52 29.94
N ALA A 85 -1.17 -4.42 29.03
CA ALA A 85 -0.55 -4.06 27.74
C ALA A 85 -1.59 -3.48 26.74
N THR A 86 -2.52 -2.66 27.23
CA THR A 86 -3.25 -1.71 26.39
C THR A 86 -2.38 -0.46 26.22
N THR A 87 -1.28 -0.61 25.46
CA THR A 87 -0.94 0.51 24.58
C THR A 87 -2.21 0.81 23.78
N PRO A 88 -2.74 2.04 23.77
CA PRO A 88 -3.82 2.36 22.86
C PRO A 88 -3.26 2.24 21.46
N ARG A 89 -3.38 1.05 20.85
CA ARG A 89 -3.33 0.90 19.40
C ARG A 89 -4.43 1.83 18.91
N LYS A 90 -4.07 3.03 18.48
CA LYS A 90 -4.97 3.96 17.80
C LYS A 90 -5.55 3.19 16.62
N SER A 91 -6.74 2.66 16.83
CA SER A 91 -7.49 1.82 15.91
C SER A 91 -8.08 2.71 14.82
N ILE A 92 -7.20 3.25 13.98
CA ILE A 92 -7.62 4.02 12.80
C ILE A 92 -8.10 3.04 11.71
N TRP A 93 -7.70 1.76 11.77
CA TRP A 93 -7.99 0.77 10.72
C TRP A 93 -9.35 0.07 10.82
N LEU A 94 -10.02 0.07 11.97
CA LEU A 94 -11.31 -0.62 12.09
C LEU A 94 -12.45 0.13 11.36
N ASN A 95 -12.34 1.46 11.25
CA ASN A 95 -13.34 2.31 10.58
C ASN A 95 -13.00 2.62 9.11
N VAL A 96 -11.78 2.32 8.65
CA VAL A 96 -11.35 2.56 7.25
C VAL A 96 -11.98 1.55 6.28
N ARG A 97 -12.44 0.39 6.76
CA ARG A 97 -13.10 -0.64 5.94
C ARG A 97 -14.37 -0.12 5.23
N TRP A 98 -15.08 0.82 5.87
CA TRP A 98 -16.25 1.47 5.29
C TRP A 98 -15.92 2.81 4.62
N ALA A 99 -14.77 3.41 4.93
CA ALA A 99 -14.33 4.66 4.32
C ALA A 99 -14.04 4.50 2.83
N ALA A 100 -13.43 3.38 2.41
CA ALA A 100 -13.22 3.11 0.98
C ALA A 100 -14.55 3.01 0.21
N ALA A 101 -15.56 2.36 0.76
CA ALA A 101 -16.89 2.27 0.14
C ALA A 101 -17.61 3.64 0.11
N ALA A 102 -17.53 4.43 1.19
CA ALA A 102 -18.08 5.78 1.22
C ALA A 102 -17.39 6.71 0.21
N MET A 103 -16.07 6.58 0.04
CA MET A 103 -15.30 7.31 -0.98
C MET A 103 -15.74 6.93 -2.39
N LEU A 104 -15.96 5.64 -2.66
CA LEU A 104 -16.50 5.19 -3.95
C LEU A 104 -17.89 5.79 -4.21
N ILE A 105 -18.80 5.74 -3.23
CA ILE A 105 -20.15 6.32 -3.35
C ILE A 105 -20.06 7.84 -3.57
N LEU A 106 -19.18 8.55 -2.87
CA LEU A 106 -18.99 9.99 -3.02
C LEU A 106 -18.43 10.33 -4.42
N SER A 107 -17.44 9.57 -4.91
CA SER A 107 -16.87 9.77 -6.25
C SER A 107 -17.87 9.48 -7.36
N ILE A 108 -18.68 8.43 -7.23
CA ILE A 108 -19.74 8.09 -8.19
C ILE A 108 -20.83 9.16 -8.15
N SER A 109 -21.18 9.67 -6.97
CA SER A 109 -22.18 10.73 -6.81
C SER A 109 -21.71 12.06 -7.40
N ILE A 110 -20.46 12.46 -7.16
CA ILE A 110 -19.86 13.68 -7.74
C ILE A 110 -19.74 13.55 -9.26
N GLY A 111 -19.28 12.40 -9.76
CA GLY A 111 -19.22 12.11 -11.19
C GLY A 111 -20.59 12.15 -11.85
N SER A 112 -21.60 11.50 -11.26
CA SER A 112 -22.99 11.53 -11.74
C SER A 112 -23.58 12.95 -11.72
N TYR A 113 -23.32 13.71 -10.65
CA TYR A 113 -23.78 15.09 -10.54
C TYR A 113 -23.14 16.00 -11.59
N ARG A 114 -21.86 15.82 -11.90
CA ARG A 114 -21.16 16.55 -12.98
C ARG A 114 -21.60 16.14 -14.38
N MET A 115 -22.02 14.88 -14.57
CA MET A 115 -22.56 14.39 -15.83
C MET A 115 -23.97 14.91 -16.09
N LEU A 116 -24.80 15.00 -15.05
CA LEU A 116 -26.18 15.48 -15.15
C LEU A 116 -26.28 17.02 -15.16
N ASN A 117 -25.34 17.71 -14.51
CA ASN A 117 -25.20 19.16 -14.52
C ASN A 117 -23.87 19.58 -15.15
N PRO A 118 -23.66 19.36 -16.47
CA PRO A 118 -22.45 19.81 -17.13
C PRO A 118 -22.35 21.34 -16.97
N GLN A 119 -21.25 21.79 -16.35
CA GLN A 119 -20.92 23.22 -16.33
C GLN A 119 -20.52 23.59 -17.74
N THR A 120 -21.43 24.18 -18.50
CA THR A 120 -21.10 24.78 -19.79
C THR A 120 -20.31 26.04 -19.50
N ILE A 121 -18.99 25.97 -19.65
CA ILE A 121 -18.18 27.19 -19.65
C ILE A 121 -18.67 28.01 -20.84
N SER A 122 -19.22 29.19 -20.56
CA SER A 122 -19.66 30.07 -21.63
C SER A 122 -18.42 30.53 -22.41
N ILE A 123 -18.47 30.40 -23.73
CA ILE A 123 -17.35 30.78 -24.62
C ILE A 123 -16.98 32.26 -24.38
N GLN A 124 -17.96 33.09 -24.01
CA GLN A 124 -17.76 34.50 -23.67
C GLN A 124 -16.83 34.70 -22.46
N GLN A 125 -16.88 33.80 -21.47
CA GLN A 125 -15.99 33.87 -20.30
C GLN A 125 -14.55 33.50 -20.64
N GLN A 126 -14.37 32.52 -21.52
CA GLN A 126 -13.05 32.11 -22.00
C GLN A 126 -12.41 33.18 -22.89
N LEU A 127 -13.20 33.84 -23.73
CA LEU A 127 -12.73 34.94 -24.58
C LEU A 127 -12.29 36.15 -23.77
N ASN A 128 -12.97 36.45 -22.65
CA ASN A 128 -12.60 37.56 -21.76
C ASN A 128 -11.32 37.30 -20.95
N GLU A 129 -10.91 36.05 -20.79
CA GLU A 129 -9.69 35.67 -20.06
C GLU A 129 -8.44 35.66 -20.96
N ILE A 130 -8.57 35.82 -22.28
CA ILE A 130 -7.43 35.91 -23.19
C ILE A 130 -6.77 37.29 -23.02
N PRO A 131 -5.50 37.36 -22.58
CA PRO A 131 -4.82 38.64 -22.42
C PRO A 131 -4.49 39.24 -23.80
N ASP A 132 -4.63 40.57 -23.92
CA ASP A 132 -4.37 41.30 -25.17
C ASP A 132 -2.97 41.04 -25.74
N GLU A 133 -1.97 40.87 -24.87
CA GLU A 133 -0.59 40.55 -25.27
C GLU A 133 -0.49 39.22 -26.02
N ALA A 134 -1.26 38.19 -25.61
CA ALA A 134 -1.28 36.90 -26.29
C ALA A 134 -1.97 36.99 -27.65
N ILE A 135 -3.01 37.82 -27.77
CA ILE A 135 -3.66 38.11 -29.06
C ILE A 135 -2.63 38.75 -30.00
N MET A 136 -1.92 39.77 -29.54
CA MET A 136 -0.92 40.46 -30.33
C MET A 136 0.26 39.56 -30.72
N ALA A 137 0.74 38.73 -29.80
CA ALA A 137 1.81 37.77 -30.08
C ALA A 137 1.38 36.71 -31.11
N TYR A 138 0.17 36.16 -30.97
CA TYR A 138 -0.36 35.19 -31.93
C TYR A 138 -0.53 35.81 -33.32
N VAL A 139 -1.14 37.00 -33.37
CA VAL A 139 -1.29 37.76 -34.62
C VAL A 139 0.07 38.01 -35.24
N GLN A 140 1.07 38.43 -34.47
CA GLN A 140 2.41 38.74 -35.00
C GLN A 140 3.22 37.49 -35.43
N ASP A 141 3.01 36.34 -34.79
CA ASP A 141 3.69 35.09 -35.10
C ASP A 141 3.05 34.34 -36.29
N HIS A 142 1.76 34.56 -36.53
CA HIS A 142 0.97 33.83 -37.54
C HIS A 142 0.54 34.67 -38.74
N ILE A 143 0.90 35.96 -38.81
CA ILE A 143 0.75 36.75 -40.04
C ILE A 143 2.11 36.90 -40.71
N ASP A 144 2.15 36.71 -42.02
CA ASP A 144 3.29 37.08 -42.84
C ASP A 144 3.07 38.44 -43.57
N GLU A 145 4.08 38.87 -44.33
CA GLU A 145 4.05 40.12 -45.08
C GLU A 145 2.94 40.14 -46.16
N PHE A 146 2.51 38.96 -46.64
CA PHE A 146 1.46 38.82 -47.65
C PHE A 146 0.06 38.84 -47.01
N ASP A 147 -0.11 38.26 -45.83
CA ASP A 147 -1.36 38.24 -45.08
C ASP A 147 -1.84 39.64 -44.69
N THR A 148 -0.89 40.53 -44.40
CA THR A 148 -1.19 41.92 -44.01
C THR A 148 -1.93 42.66 -45.12
N GLU A 149 -1.49 42.51 -46.37
CA GLU A 149 -2.12 43.13 -47.54
C GLU A 149 -3.50 42.51 -47.82
N TYR A 150 -3.65 41.20 -47.64
CA TYR A 150 -4.93 40.51 -47.76
C TYR A 150 -5.95 40.96 -46.70
N ILE A 151 -5.54 41.09 -45.44
CA ILE A 151 -6.40 41.56 -44.34
C ILE A 151 -6.84 43.00 -44.60
N ILE A 152 -5.92 43.90 -45.01
CA ILE A 152 -6.24 45.30 -45.32
C ILE A 152 -7.26 45.40 -46.46
N ASN A 153 -7.07 44.62 -47.53
CA ASN A 153 -7.99 44.59 -48.67
C ASN A 153 -9.40 44.07 -48.32
N ASN A 154 -9.54 43.26 -47.26
CA ASN A 154 -10.83 42.75 -46.79
C ASN A 154 -11.43 43.56 -45.62
N LEU A 155 -10.66 44.45 -44.98
CA LEU A 155 -11.13 45.34 -43.92
C LEU A 155 -11.78 46.62 -44.48
N ASP A 156 -11.35 47.06 -45.67
CA ASP A 156 -12.01 48.12 -46.41
C ASP A 156 -13.35 47.61 -46.95
N GLY A 157 -14.42 47.89 -46.20
CA GLY A 157 -15.76 47.29 -46.31
C GLY A 157 -16.57 47.56 -47.59
N ASN A 158 -15.99 47.39 -48.78
CA ASN A 158 -16.71 47.47 -50.07
C ASN A 158 -16.42 46.30 -51.04
N THR A 159 -15.72 45.25 -50.64
CA THR A 159 -15.60 44.06 -51.50
C THR A 159 -16.70 43.07 -51.15
N THR A 160 -17.77 43.07 -51.94
CA THR A 160 -18.76 41.99 -51.95
C THR A 160 -18.00 40.67 -52.13
N LEU A 161 -18.04 39.80 -51.12
CA LEU A 161 -17.53 38.43 -51.18
C LEU A 161 -18.37 37.65 -52.21
N GLN A 162 -18.08 37.82 -53.49
CA GLN A 162 -18.42 36.81 -54.47
C GLN A 162 -17.44 35.67 -54.25
N THR A 163 -17.85 34.73 -53.40
CA THR A 163 -17.33 33.38 -53.46
C THR A 163 -17.35 32.94 -54.93
N GLN A 164 -16.23 32.42 -55.43
CA GLN A 164 -16.11 31.86 -56.79
C GLN A 164 -17.06 30.68 -57.08
N ALA A 165 -18.01 30.39 -56.18
CA ALA A 165 -19.12 29.48 -56.43
C ALA A 165 -20.12 30.04 -57.48
N GLY A 166 -20.18 31.36 -57.68
CA GLY A 166 -21.13 31.98 -58.64
C GLY A 166 -20.75 31.89 -60.11
N ASN A 167 -19.54 31.41 -60.45
CA ASN A 167 -19.03 31.37 -61.83
C ASN A 167 -18.80 29.95 -62.37
N LEU A 168 -19.19 28.92 -61.63
CA LEU A 168 -19.27 27.56 -62.15
C LEU A 168 -20.52 27.47 -63.04
N LYS A 169 -20.33 27.45 -64.36
CA LYS A 169 -21.42 27.22 -65.30
C LYS A 169 -21.82 25.75 -65.23
N ASP A 170 -23.13 25.47 -65.30
CA ASP A 170 -23.68 24.11 -65.28
C ASP A 170 -23.01 23.20 -66.34
N GLU A 171 -22.66 23.76 -67.50
CA GLU A 171 -21.93 23.07 -68.57
C GLU A 171 -20.58 22.50 -68.11
N THR A 172 -19.86 23.21 -67.24
CA THR A 172 -18.58 22.71 -66.68
C THR A 172 -18.80 21.60 -65.66
N ILE A 173 -19.94 21.60 -64.97
CA ILE A 173 -20.31 20.54 -64.03
C ILE A 173 -20.68 19.26 -64.80
N GLU A 174 -21.43 19.40 -65.91
CA GLU A 174 -21.81 18.28 -66.78
C GLU A 174 -20.60 17.62 -67.44
N ASP A 175 -19.70 18.42 -68.01
CA ASP A 175 -18.47 17.93 -68.68
C ASP A 175 -17.56 17.17 -67.69
N TYR A 176 -17.52 17.62 -66.42
CA TYR A 176 -16.78 16.95 -65.35
C TYR A 176 -17.46 15.64 -64.92
N LEU A 177 -18.79 15.59 -64.88
CA LEU A 177 -19.53 14.37 -64.55
C LEU A 177 -19.39 13.30 -65.65
N GLU A 178 -19.43 13.68 -66.93
CA GLU A 178 -19.25 12.72 -68.03
C GLU A 178 -17.82 12.20 -68.12
N ASN A 179 -16.82 13.08 -67.95
CA ASN A 179 -15.43 12.68 -68.10
C ASN A 179 -14.83 12.01 -66.85
N SER A 180 -15.46 12.16 -65.67
CA SER A 180 -14.98 11.53 -64.43
C SER A 180 -15.34 10.05 -64.29
N GLY A 181 -15.97 9.44 -65.30
CA GLY A 181 -16.00 7.98 -65.47
C GLY A 181 -16.67 7.22 -64.32
N TRP A 182 -17.67 7.81 -63.66
CA TRP A 182 -18.49 7.10 -62.67
C TRP A 182 -19.50 6.19 -63.39
N GLN A 183 -19.07 4.96 -63.68
CA GLN A 183 -19.95 3.78 -63.71
C GLN A 183 -19.72 2.95 -62.45
#